data_AF-A0A7V5R9X5-F1
#
_entry.id   AF-A0A7V5R9X5-F1
#
_cell.length_a   1.000
_cell.length_b   1.000
_cell.length_c   1.000
_cell.angle_alpha   90.00
_cell.angle_beta   90.00
_cell.angle_gamma   90.00
#
_symmetry.space_group_name_H-M   'P 1'
#
loop_
_entity.id
_entity.type
_entity.pdbx_description
1 polymer ?
#
loop_
_entity_poly.entity_id
_entity_poly.type
_entity_poly.pdbx_seq_one_letter_code
_entity_poly.pdbx_strand_id
1 'polypeptide(L)'
;MNDAVRPVSPGLLLGLCSLIFGIGWAMFIITQHERIHDMLAAETEALMEERFILQPDMEGMDHGGHEEGHMMDEGGHDHGGGAHDHSAHDHGEAAATGDGHDHPAHSDPETAAAHERLTRGHLHAMGLGLVTIALSLVLAFTDAPARVKTVVSAMAGIGGFFYPFAWIVMGFRTPLLGMKGAEESVLPIVAPSVLLVLAALAATAFLVVMGIVKKGLR
;
A
#
# COMPACT_ATOMS: atom_id res chain seq x y z
N MET A 1 26.37 -12.85 22.02
CA MET A 1 25.21 -13.20 21.17
C MET A 1 25.33 -14.66 20.79
N ASN A 2 24.29 -15.46 21.07
CA ASN A 2 24.26 -16.90 20.79
C ASN A 2 24.55 -17.18 19.31
N ASP A 3 25.38 -18.20 19.03
CA ASP A 3 25.79 -18.56 17.65
C ASP A 3 24.59 -18.88 16.73
N ALA A 4 23.45 -19.25 17.32
CA ALA A 4 22.20 -19.49 16.58
C ALA A 4 21.60 -18.23 15.92
N VAL A 5 21.80 -17.04 16.50
CA VAL A 5 21.13 -15.79 16.06
C VAL A 5 22.01 -15.00 15.10
N ARG A 6 23.33 -15.14 15.17
CA ARG A 6 24.29 -14.43 14.29
C ARG A 6 23.92 -14.53 12.80
N PRO A 7 23.59 -15.71 12.25
CA PRO A 7 23.28 -15.83 10.84
C PRO A 7 22.03 -15.05 10.40
N VAL A 8 21.07 -14.81 11.29
CA VAL A 8 19.81 -14.11 10.97
C VAL A 8 19.81 -12.63 11.36
N SER A 9 20.96 -12.12 11.86
CA SER A 9 21.10 -10.73 12.29
C SER A 9 20.74 -9.69 11.23
N PRO A 10 21.00 -9.86 9.91
CA PRO A 10 20.61 -8.85 8.92
C PRO A 10 19.09 -8.65 8.86
N GLY A 11 18.32 -9.75 8.86
CA GLY A 11 16.86 -9.67 8.88
C GLY A 11 16.33 -9.04 10.17
N LEU A 12 16.89 -9.40 11.33
CA LEU A 12 16.50 -8.80 12.62
C LEU A 12 16.76 -7.29 12.65
N LEU A 13 17.94 -6.85 12.19
CA LEU A 13 18.29 -5.44 12.15
C LEU A 13 17.36 -4.66 11.21
N LEU A 14 17.15 -5.15 9.99
CA LEU A 14 16.27 -4.49 9.03
C LEU A 14 14.81 -4.50 9.46
N GLY A 15 14.34 -5.59 10.08
CA GLY A 15 13.00 -5.65 10.67
C GLY A 15 12.82 -4.61 11.78
N LEU A 16 13.80 -4.46 12.67
CA LEU A 16 13.78 -3.43 13.70
C LEU A 16 13.85 -2.01 13.11
N CYS A 17 14.69 -1.79 12.10
CA CYS A 17 14.74 -0.52 11.36
C CYS A 17 13.37 -0.20 10.73
N SER A 18 12.68 -1.19 10.15
CA SER A 18 11.34 -1.02 9.60
C SER A 18 10.32 -0.65 10.68
N LEU A 19 10.39 -1.26 11.87
CA LEU A 19 9.53 -0.89 12.99
C LEU A 19 9.78 0.54 13.46
N ILE A 20 11.04 0.92 13.70
CA ILE A 20 11.40 2.27 14.13
C ILE A 20 10.94 3.29 13.07
N PHE A 21 11.17 2.97 11.79
CA PHE A 21 10.71 3.78 10.68
C PHE A 21 9.19 3.94 10.67
N GLY A 22 8.43 2.85 10.82
CA GLY A 22 6.97 2.90 10.86
C GLY A 22 6.44 3.74 12.02
N ILE A 23 7.03 3.62 13.21
CA ILE A 23 6.64 4.43 14.39
C ILE A 23 6.97 5.90 14.14
N GLY A 24 8.18 6.19 13.66
CA GLY A 24 8.59 7.56 13.33
C GLY A 24 7.68 8.18 12.27
N TRP A 25 7.26 7.38 11.29
CA TRP A 25 6.36 7.79 10.23
C TRP A 25 4.93 8.09 10.74
N ALA A 26 4.39 7.27 11.65
CA ALA A 26 3.11 7.58 12.30
C ALA A 26 3.18 8.89 13.10
N MET A 27 4.24 9.08 13.88
CA MET A 27 4.45 10.33 14.62
C MET A 27 4.57 11.52 13.67
N PHE A 28 5.23 11.35 12.53
CA PHE A 28 5.34 12.38 11.50
C PHE A 28 3.96 12.75 10.91
N ILE A 29 3.15 11.76 10.49
CA ILE A 29 1.80 12.03 9.96
C ILE A 29 0.95 12.76 11.00
N ILE A 30 0.98 12.32 12.26
CA ILE A 30 0.16 12.93 13.32
C ILE A 30 0.60 14.37 13.61
N THR A 31 1.91 14.62 13.71
CA THR A 31 2.44 15.96 14.07
C THR A 31 2.48 16.94 12.91
N GLN A 32 2.41 16.47 11.66
CA GLN A 32 2.44 17.29 10.46
C GLN A 32 1.17 17.13 9.63
N HIS A 33 0.07 16.66 10.22
CA HIS A 33 -1.16 16.35 9.50
C HIS A 33 -1.66 17.53 8.66
N GLU A 34 -1.82 18.71 9.28
CA GLU A 34 -2.25 19.93 8.59
C GLU A 34 -1.26 20.31 7.48
N ARG A 35 0.04 20.29 7.77
CA ARG A 35 1.08 20.62 6.78
C ARG A 35 1.09 19.67 5.58
N ILE A 36 0.85 18.38 5.80
CA ILE A 36 0.75 17.39 4.73
C ILE A 36 -0.50 17.70 3.89
N HIS A 37 -1.63 18.00 4.51
CA HIS A 37 -2.84 18.39 3.79
C HIS A 37 -2.62 19.65 2.94
N ASP A 38 -2.06 20.71 3.52
CA ASP A 38 -1.79 21.97 2.82
C ASP A 38 -0.82 21.75 1.66
N MET A 39 0.22 20.94 1.86
CA MET A 39 1.22 20.64 0.82
C MET A 39 0.60 19.86 -0.34
N LEU A 40 -0.19 18.82 -0.06
CA LEU A 40 -0.85 18.02 -1.10
C LEU A 40 -1.90 18.83 -1.85
N ALA A 41 -2.66 19.68 -1.15
CA ALA A 41 -3.65 20.57 -1.76
C ALA A 41 -2.98 21.62 -2.66
N ALA A 42 -1.91 22.26 -2.19
CA ALA A 42 -1.17 23.26 -2.96
C ALA A 42 -0.53 22.66 -4.22
N GLU A 43 0.01 21.44 -4.14
CA GLU A 43 0.54 20.74 -5.33
C GLU A 43 -0.57 20.44 -6.35
N THR A 44 -1.75 20.05 -5.89
CA THR A 44 -2.89 19.77 -6.77
C THR A 44 -3.43 21.04 -7.42
N GLU A 45 -3.57 22.12 -6.67
CA GLU A 45 -4.03 23.43 -7.16
C GLU A 45 -3.08 24.01 -8.22
N ALA A 46 -1.78 24.00 -7.95
CA ALA A 46 -0.76 24.47 -8.89
C ALA A 46 -0.82 23.72 -10.24
N LEU A 47 -1.11 22.41 -10.20
CA LEU A 47 -1.28 21.61 -11.41
C LEU A 47 -2.58 21.88 -12.15
N MET A 48 -3.67 22.17 -11.43
CA MET A 48 -4.92 22.59 -12.06
C MET A 48 -4.75 23.93 -12.77
N GLU A 49 -4.07 24.89 -12.15
CA GLU A 49 -3.76 26.19 -12.74
C GLU A 49 -2.84 26.03 -13.97
N GLU A 50 -1.80 25.21 -13.89
CA GLU A 50 -0.91 24.93 -15.03
C GLU A 50 -1.67 24.27 -16.20
N ARG A 51 -2.53 23.27 -15.94
CA ARG A 51 -3.36 22.66 -16.99
C ARG A 51 -4.33 23.66 -17.61
N PHE A 52 -4.91 24.53 -16.81
CA PHE A 52 -5.84 25.56 -17.29
C PHE A 52 -5.12 26.58 -18.19
N ILE A 53 -3.93 27.02 -17.82
CA ILE A 53 -3.11 27.97 -18.61
C ILE A 53 -2.64 27.33 -19.93
N LEU A 54 -2.36 26.03 -19.95
CA LEU A 54 -1.88 25.32 -21.15
C LEU A 54 -3.02 24.83 -22.07
N GLN A 55 -4.29 24.83 -21.62
CA GLN A 55 -5.48 24.55 -22.43
C GLN A 55 -6.52 25.69 -22.38
N PRO A 56 -6.22 26.89 -22.91
CA PRO A 56 -7.22 27.95 -23.04
C PRO A 56 -8.26 27.69 -24.16
N ASP A 57 -8.01 26.74 -25.08
CA ASP A 57 -8.76 26.64 -26.33
C ASP A 57 -9.73 25.42 -26.37
N MET A 58 -10.73 25.40 -25.48
CA MET A 58 -11.96 24.60 -25.68
C MET A 58 -13.23 25.46 -25.50
N GLU A 59 -13.12 26.79 -25.59
CA GLU A 59 -14.27 27.67 -25.81
C GLU A 59 -14.47 27.89 -27.32
N GLY A 60 -15.27 27.03 -27.95
CA GLY A 60 -15.90 27.35 -29.24
C GLY A 60 -15.96 26.20 -30.24
N MET A 61 -17.00 25.35 -30.12
CA MET A 61 -17.66 24.58 -31.20
C MET A 61 -18.66 23.62 -30.52
N ASP A 62 -19.95 23.53 -30.80
CA ASP A 62 -20.90 24.22 -31.67
C ASP A 62 -22.28 23.71 -31.18
N HIS A 63 -23.21 24.61 -30.87
CA HIS A 63 -24.60 24.26 -30.60
C HIS A 63 -25.32 24.13 -31.95
N GLY A 64 -25.20 22.98 -32.60
CA GLY A 64 -25.91 22.64 -33.84
C GLY A 64 -26.77 21.39 -33.64
N GLY A 65 -28.09 21.58 -33.57
CA GLY A 65 -29.05 20.55 -33.17
C GLY A 65 -29.32 19.42 -34.18
N HIS A 66 -30.06 18.42 -33.70
CA HIS A 66 -31.08 17.70 -34.47
C HIS A 66 -32.10 17.09 -33.51
N GLU A 67 -33.31 17.63 -33.56
CA GLU A 67 -34.54 16.95 -33.14
C GLU A 67 -34.89 15.83 -34.13
N GLU A 68 -35.52 14.77 -33.59
CA GLU A 68 -36.43 13.76 -34.19
C GLU A 68 -36.21 12.47 -33.36
N GLY A 69 -37.10 11.99 -32.49
CA GLY A 69 -38.54 11.86 -32.57
C GLY A 69 -38.86 10.37 -32.49
N HIS A 70 -39.21 9.83 -31.31
CA HIS A 70 -39.90 8.54 -31.22
C HIS A 70 -40.80 8.45 -29.99
N MET A 71 -42.09 8.24 -30.29
CA MET A 71 -43.20 7.99 -29.38
C MET A 71 -43.18 6.57 -28.81
N MET A 72 -43.64 6.45 -27.56
CA MET A 72 -44.46 5.39 -26.91
C MET A 72 -44.50 3.98 -27.52
N ASP A 73 -44.24 2.95 -26.70
CA ASP A 73 -45.25 1.89 -26.48
C ASP A 73 -45.05 1.17 -25.12
N GLU A 74 -46.18 0.89 -24.46
CA GLU A 74 -46.30 0.10 -23.24
C GLU A 74 -46.28 -1.40 -23.59
N GLY A 75 -45.67 -2.22 -22.73
CA GLY A 75 -45.75 -3.67 -22.88
C GLY A 75 -45.13 -4.39 -21.69
N GLY A 76 -45.93 -4.59 -20.64
CA GLY A 76 -45.53 -5.38 -19.48
C GLY A 76 -45.31 -6.85 -19.82
N HIS A 77 -44.34 -7.48 -19.15
CA HIS A 77 -44.36 -8.91 -18.89
C HIS A 77 -43.61 -9.22 -17.58
N ASP A 78 -44.41 -9.71 -16.64
CA ASP A 78 -44.05 -10.39 -15.41
C ASP A 78 -43.34 -11.72 -15.72
N HIS A 79 -42.19 -11.97 -15.07
CA HIS A 79 -41.71 -13.32 -14.75
C HIS A 79 -40.74 -13.24 -13.57
N GLY A 80 -41.09 -13.98 -12.52
CA GLY A 80 -40.36 -14.00 -11.26
C GLY A 80 -39.22 -15.01 -11.17
N GLY A 81 -38.56 -14.97 -10.01
CA GLY A 81 -37.93 -16.12 -9.37
C GLY A 81 -36.51 -16.44 -9.81
N GLY A 82 -35.54 -16.18 -8.94
CA GLY A 82 -34.21 -16.78 -9.05
C GLY A 82 -33.19 -16.13 -8.12
N ALA A 83 -33.00 -16.75 -6.97
CA ALA A 83 -31.97 -16.42 -5.98
C ALA A 83 -30.56 -16.41 -6.58
N HIS A 84 -29.71 -15.46 -6.19
CA HIS A 84 -28.28 -15.71 -5.96
C HIS A 84 -27.72 -14.71 -4.93
N ASP A 85 -27.28 -15.32 -3.84
CA ASP A 85 -26.38 -14.87 -2.78
C ASP A 85 -25.14 -14.15 -3.32
N HIS A 86 -24.73 -13.03 -2.71
CA HIS A 86 -23.33 -12.73 -2.38
C HIS A 86 -23.26 -11.61 -1.34
N SER A 87 -23.05 -12.06 -0.11
CA SER A 87 -22.48 -11.34 1.01
C SER A 87 -21.11 -10.72 0.67
N ALA A 88 -20.92 -9.43 0.98
CA ALA A 88 -19.61 -8.86 1.25
C ALA A 88 -19.74 -7.74 2.27
N HIS A 89 -19.32 -8.10 3.48
CA HIS A 89 -19.18 -7.32 4.69
C HIS A 89 -18.66 -5.89 4.51
N ASP A 90 -19.51 -4.95 4.87
CA ASP A 90 -19.20 -3.61 5.33
C ASP A 90 -18.58 -3.70 6.73
N HIS A 91 -17.29 -3.37 6.84
CA HIS A 91 -16.63 -3.13 8.12
C HIS A 91 -16.31 -1.64 8.20
N GLY A 92 -17.34 -0.88 8.60
CA GLY A 92 -17.14 0.42 9.24
C GLY A 92 -16.38 0.23 10.55
N GLU A 93 -15.18 0.79 10.63
CA GLU A 93 -14.47 1.02 11.89
C GLU A 93 -14.59 2.49 12.27
N ALA A 94 -14.92 2.68 13.55
CA ALA A 94 -15.47 3.89 14.12
C ALA A 94 -14.53 5.09 14.02
N ALA A 95 -15.06 6.16 13.42
CA ALA A 95 -14.50 7.50 13.49
C ALA A 95 -14.44 7.97 14.95
N ALA A 96 -13.23 8.30 15.40
CA ALA A 96 -13.02 9.11 16.58
C ALA A 96 -13.54 10.53 16.28
N THR A 97 -14.64 10.89 16.93
CA THR A 97 -15.22 12.24 16.89
C THR A 97 -14.25 13.23 17.54
N GLY A 98 -13.57 14.02 16.71
CA GLY A 98 -12.86 15.23 17.08
C GLY A 98 -13.46 16.40 16.30
N ASP A 99 -14.31 17.16 16.97
CA ASP A 99 -14.96 18.39 16.52
C ASP A 99 -13.91 19.50 16.30
N GLY A 100 -13.93 20.16 15.14
CA GLY A 100 -12.97 21.23 14.83
C GLY A 100 -12.92 21.67 13.37
N HIS A 101 -13.83 22.58 13.01
CA HIS A 101 -13.79 23.50 11.86
C HIS A 101 -14.05 22.95 10.44
N ASP A 102 -15.31 23.09 10.02
CA ASP A 102 -15.78 23.00 8.65
C ASP A 102 -15.13 24.07 7.74
N HIS A 103 -14.10 23.66 6.99
CA HIS A 103 -13.91 24.15 5.64
C HIS A 103 -14.54 23.11 4.68
N PRO A 104 -15.29 23.51 3.65
CA PRO A 104 -15.80 22.55 2.67
C PRO A 104 -14.62 22.03 1.86
N ALA A 105 -14.00 20.96 2.37
CA ALA A 105 -12.93 20.26 1.71
C ALA A 105 -13.52 19.55 0.49
N HIS A 106 -13.47 20.21 -0.65
CA HIS A 106 -13.36 19.49 -1.92
C HIS A 106 -11.99 18.81 -1.94
N SER A 107 -11.80 17.76 -1.12
CA SER A 107 -10.60 16.94 -1.19
C SER A 107 -10.64 16.25 -2.54
N ASP A 108 -9.84 16.74 -3.48
CA ASP A 108 -9.68 16.12 -4.78
C ASP A 108 -9.34 14.62 -4.58
N PRO A 109 -9.92 13.70 -5.37
CA PRO A 109 -9.66 12.27 -5.26
C PRO A 109 -8.18 11.90 -5.19
N GLU A 110 -7.29 12.67 -5.83
CA GLU A 110 -5.84 12.44 -5.80
C GLU A 110 -5.22 12.77 -4.44
N THR A 111 -5.67 13.83 -3.77
CA THR A 111 -5.23 14.19 -2.42
C THR A 111 -5.66 13.12 -1.40
N ALA A 112 -6.90 12.63 -1.51
CA ALA A 112 -7.38 11.55 -0.66
C ALA A 112 -6.57 10.25 -0.88
N ALA A 113 -6.31 9.89 -2.15
CA ALA A 113 -5.50 8.73 -2.50
C ALA A 113 -4.04 8.86 -2.01
N ALA A 114 -3.47 10.07 -2.07
CA ALA A 114 -2.14 10.35 -1.53
C ALA A 114 -2.09 10.07 -0.03
N HIS A 115 -3.05 10.59 0.74
CA HIS A 115 -3.13 10.37 2.19
C HIS A 115 -3.30 8.89 2.54
N GLU A 116 -4.14 8.17 1.80
CA GLU A 116 -4.31 6.72 1.98
C GLU A 116 -3.00 5.97 1.74
N ARG A 117 -2.27 6.29 0.67
CA ARG A 117 -0.96 5.67 0.35
C ARG A 117 0.09 5.93 1.42
N LEU A 118 0.16 7.16 1.95
CA LEU A 118 1.04 7.52 3.07
C LEU A 118 0.71 6.70 4.33
N THR A 119 -0.58 6.52 4.62
CA THR A 119 -1.07 5.71 5.75
C THR A 119 -0.77 4.22 5.54
N ARG A 120 -0.97 3.69 4.34
CA ARG A 120 -0.60 2.29 4.00
C ARG A 120 0.89 2.04 4.17
N GLY A 121 1.74 3.03 3.90
CA GLY A 121 3.18 2.97 4.18
C GLY A 121 3.49 2.70 5.65
N HIS A 122 2.81 3.38 6.57
CA HIS A 122 2.92 3.12 8.02
C HIS A 122 2.55 1.68 8.37
N LEU A 123 1.35 1.24 7.96
CA LEU A 123 0.81 -0.06 8.30
C LEU A 123 1.71 -1.20 7.81
N HIS A 124 2.21 -1.07 6.59
CA HIS A 124 3.13 -2.07 6.04
C HIS A 124 4.51 -2.04 6.70
N ALA A 125 5.02 -0.89 7.14
CA ALA A 125 6.29 -0.82 7.88
C ALA A 125 6.18 -1.58 9.20
N MET A 126 5.08 -1.39 9.94
CA MET A 126 4.76 -2.14 11.15
C MET A 126 4.61 -3.63 10.89
N GLY A 127 3.70 -3.99 9.97
CA GLY A 127 3.39 -5.39 9.67
C GLY A 127 4.59 -6.16 9.14
N LEU A 128 5.28 -5.65 8.12
CA LEU A 128 6.41 -6.33 7.49
C LEU A 128 7.67 -6.30 8.36
N GLY A 129 7.87 -5.25 9.18
CA GLY A 129 8.93 -5.24 10.19
C GLY A 129 8.77 -6.37 11.19
N LEU A 130 7.55 -6.57 11.71
CA LEU A 130 7.24 -7.65 12.63
C LEU A 130 7.36 -9.03 11.96
N VAL A 131 6.82 -9.20 10.74
CA VAL A 131 6.95 -10.45 9.97
C VAL A 131 8.42 -10.79 9.73
N THR A 132 9.25 -9.82 9.36
CA THR A 132 10.69 -10.01 9.14
C THR A 132 11.39 -10.52 10.41
N ILE A 133 11.07 -9.92 11.56
CA ILE A 133 11.62 -10.35 12.85
C ILE A 133 11.18 -11.78 13.15
N ALA A 134 9.88 -12.08 13.02
CA ALA A 134 9.33 -13.40 13.27
C ALA A 134 9.96 -14.47 12.36
N LEU A 135 10.06 -14.22 11.05
CA LEU A 135 10.72 -15.13 10.10
C LEU A 135 12.19 -15.35 10.46
N SER A 136 12.91 -14.28 10.82
CA SER A 136 14.32 -14.37 11.23
C SER A 136 14.49 -15.21 12.49
N LEU A 137 13.60 -15.06 13.48
CA LEU A 137 13.62 -15.88 14.69
C LEU A 137 13.31 -17.35 14.39
N VAL A 138 12.26 -17.65 13.61
CA VAL A 138 11.95 -19.02 13.17
C VAL A 138 13.14 -19.65 12.46
N LEU A 139 13.75 -18.91 11.53
CA LEU A 139 14.89 -19.35 10.75
C LEU A 139 16.13 -19.64 11.61
N ALA A 140 16.34 -18.89 12.71
CA ALA A 140 17.44 -19.10 13.65
C ALA A 140 17.44 -20.53 14.22
N PHE A 141 16.26 -21.09 14.49
CA PHE A 141 16.08 -22.42 15.09
C PHE A 141 15.96 -23.57 14.08
N THR A 142 16.11 -23.29 12.77
CA THR A 142 16.19 -24.35 11.76
C THR A 142 17.58 -24.99 11.74
N ASP A 143 17.67 -26.23 11.24
CA ASP A 143 18.95 -26.92 11.03
C ASP A 143 19.67 -26.49 9.73
N ALA A 144 19.23 -25.39 9.11
CA ALA A 144 19.78 -24.89 7.86
C ALA A 144 21.22 -24.35 8.01
N PRO A 145 22.07 -24.41 6.96
CA PRO A 145 23.39 -23.81 6.99
C PRO A 145 23.33 -22.30 7.23
N ALA A 146 24.34 -21.76 7.95
CA ALA A 146 24.38 -20.33 8.30
C ALA A 146 24.23 -19.40 7.08
N ARG A 147 24.88 -19.71 5.95
CA ARG A 147 24.76 -18.92 4.71
C ARG A 147 23.31 -18.83 4.20
N VAL A 148 22.57 -19.93 4.26
CA VAL A 148 21.15 -19.96 3.84
C VAL A 148 20.33 -19.09 4.78
N LYS A 149 20.54 -19.21 6.09
CA LYS A 149 19.88 -18.36 7.09
C LYS A 149 20.13 -16.87 6.84
N THR A 150 21.38 -16.51 6.53
CA THR A 150 21.76 -15.13 6.23
C THR A 150 21.11 -14.60 4.97
N VAL A 151 21.13 -15.36 3.87
CA VAL A 151 20.49 -14.93 2.62
C VAL A 151 18.98 -14.77 2.81
N VAL A 152 18.29 -15.78 3.36
CA VAL A 152 16.83 -15.75 3.53
C VAL A 152 16.39 -14.64 4.49
N SER A 153 17.09 -14.43 5.62
CA SER A 153 16.77 -13.32 6.53
C SER A 153 17.06 -11.95 5.91
N ALA A 154 18.13 -11.80 5.13
CA ALA A 154 18.43 -10.57 4.42
C ALA A 154 17.38 -10.26 3.35
N MET A 155 16.92 -11.26 2.60
CA MET A 155 15.83 -11.09 1.63
C MET A 155 14.55 -10.60 2.30
N ALA A 156 14.15 -11.21 3.42
CA ALA A 156 13.00 -10.76 4.21
C ALA A 156 13.17 -9.30 4.65
N GLY A 157 14.33 -8.95 5.21
CA GLY A 157 14.60 -7.61 5.71
C GLY A 157 14.64 -6.53 4.62
N ILE A 158 15.33 -6.79 3.52
CA ILE A 158 15.43 -5.84 2.40
C ILE A 158 14.04 -5.64 1.78
N GLY A 159 13.33 -6.72 1.46
CA GLY A 159 11.99 -6.64 0.90
C GLY A 159 11.00 -5.96 1.85
N GLY A 160 11.01 -6.34 3.13
CA GLY A 160 10.11 -5.84 4.15
C GLY A 160 10.34 -4.37 4.54
N PHE A 161 11.54 -3.83 4.31
CA PHE A 161 11.85 -2.43 4.53
C PHE A 161 11.53 -1.55 3.31
N PHE A 162 11.92 -1.97 2.10
CA PHE A 162 11.76 -1.14 0.91
C PHE A 162 10.32 -1.12 0.36
N TYR A 163 9.53 -2.16 0.60
CA TYR A 163 8.11 -2.17 0.22
C TYR A 163 7.29 -1.03 0.87
N PRO A 164 7.26 -0.86 2.20
CA PRO A 164 6.53 0.24 2.83
C PRO A 164 7.13 1.62 2.50
N PHE A 165 8.45 1.70 2.29
CA PHE A 165 9.08 2.93 1.82
C PHE A 165 8.54 3.35 0.45
N ALA A 166 8.33 2.39 -0.48
CA ALA A 166 7.76 2.68 -1.78
C ALA A 166 6.33 3.22 -1.72
N TRP A 167 5.50 2.76 -0.76
CA TRP A 167 4.17 3.33 -0.53
C TRP A 167 4.21 4.81 -0.16
N ILE A 168 5.17 5.21 0.68
CA ILE A 168 5.33 6.60 1.10
C ILE A 168 5.75 7.46 -0.09
N VAL A 169 6.73 7.00 -0.88
CA VAL A 169 7.14 7.69 -2.11
C VAL A 169 5.97 7.80 -3.09
N MET A 170 5.17 6.73 -3.24
CA MET A 170 3.98 6.73 -4.10
C MET A 170 2.94 7.74 -3.61
N GLY A 171 2.73 7.85 -2.29
CA GLY A 171 1.82 8.83 -1.69
C GLY A 171 2.19 10.26 -2.06
N PHE A 172 3.45 10.66 -1.85
CA PHE A 172 3.92 12.00 -2.22
C PHE A 172 3.93 12.28 -3.72
N ARG A 173 4.07 11.25 -4.56
CA ARG A 173 4.03 11.43 -6.02
C ARG A 173 2.62 11.44 -6.60
N THR A 174 1.61 11.10 -5.80
CA THR A 174 0.23 10.97 -6.27
C THR A 174 -0.36 12.29 -6.77
N PRO A 175 -0.25 13.42 -6.05
CA PRO A 175 -0.77 14.70 -6.55
C PRO A 175 -0.09 15.13 -7.84
N LEU A 176 1.23 14.88 -7.94
CA LEU A 176 2.02 15.35 -9.08
C LEU A 176 1.82 14.51 -10.36
N LEU A 177 1.76 13.19 -10.23
CA LEU A 177 1.78 12.26 -11.38
C LEU A 177 0.41 11.62 -11.65
N GLY A 178 -0.59 11.92 -10.82
CA GLY A 178 -1.82 11.14 -10.73
C GLY A 178 -1.57 9.72 -10.22
N MET A 179 -2.66 8.97 -10.00
CA MET A 179 -2.59 7.62 -9.43
C MET A 179 -1.72 6.65 -10.24
N LYS A 180 -1.95 6.56 -11.55
CA LYS A 180 -1.25 5.63 -12.44
C LYS A 180 0.23 5.98 -12.57
N GLY A 181 0.55 7.27 -12.74
CA GLY A 181 1.94 7.72 -12.86
C GLY A 181 2.73 7.49 -11.57
N ALA A 182 2.11 7.71 -10.41
CA ALA A 182 2.73 7.44 -9.12
C ALA A 182 3.04 5.95 -8.94
N GLU A 183 2.11 5.06 -9.30
CA GLU A 183 2.31 3.61 -9.26
C GLU A 183 3.45 3.14 -10.15
N GLU A 184 3.46 3.55 -11.42
CA GLU A 184 4.53 3.23 -12.38
C GLU A 184 5.90 3.71 -11.87
N SER A 185 5.94 4.87 -11.22
CA SER A 185 7.18 5.48 -10.74
C SER A 185 7.88 4.70 -9.62
N VAL A 186 7.17 3.82 -8.92
CA VAL A 186 7.71 3.03 -7.80
C VAL A 186 7.81 1.53 -8.10
N LEU A 187 7.29 1.05 -9.24
CA LEU A 187 7.39 -0.34 -9.67
C LEU A 187 8.82 -0.93 -9.57
N PRO A 188 9.89 -0.19 -9.95
CA PRO A 188 11.26 -0.71 -9.84
C PRO A 188 11.70 -1.05 -8.41
N ILE A 189 11.00 -0.51 -7.40
CA ILE A 189 11.24 -0.78 -5.98
C ILE A 189 10.25 -1.84 -5.48
N VAL A 190 8.95 -1.64 -5.75
CA VAL A 190 7.88 -2.51 -5.24
C VAL A 190 8.05 -3.95 -5.72
N ALA A 191 8.26 -4.16 -7.02
CA ALA A 191 8.32 -5.50 -7.60
C ALA A 191 9.43 -6.38 -6.99
N PRO A 192 10.71 -5.95 -6.94
CA PRO A 192 11.75 -6.74 -6.29
C PRO A 192 11.51 -6.87 -4.78
N SER A 193 11.00 -5.85 -4.09
CA SER A 193 10.72 -5.93 -2.65
C SER A 193 9.69 -7.02 -2.33
N VAL A 194 8.57 -7.06 -3.05
CA VAL A 194 7.54 -8.09 -2.88
C VAL A 194 8.12 -9.47 -3.18
N LEU A 195 8.87 -9.62 -4.27
CA LEU A 195 9.50 -10.88 -4.64
C LEU A 195 10.42 -11.40 -3.53
N LEU A 196 11.25 -10.52 -2.95
CA LEU A 196 12.16 -10.87 -1.87
C LEU A 196 11.42 -11.34 -0.61
N VAL A 197 10.34 -10.66 -0.21
CA VAL A 197 9.52 -11.07 0.95
C VAL A 197 8.88 -12.44 0.70
N LEU A 198 8.23 -12.62 -0.45
CA LEU A 198 7.55 -13.87 -0.79
C LEU A 198 8.55 -15.03 -0.90
N ALA A 199 9.71 -14.81 -1.52
CA ALA A 199 10.75 -15.83 -1.62
C ALA A 199 11.33 -16.18 -0.24
N ALA A 200 11.52 -15.20 0.65
CA ALA A 200 11.98 -15.46 2.01
C ALA A 200 10.94 -16.22 2.85
N LEU A 201 9.66 -15.88 2.71
CA LEU A 201 8.55 -16.58 3.36
C LEU A 201 8.49 -18.05 2.90
N ALA A 202 8.50 -18.27 1.58
CA ALA A 202 8.47 -19.61 0.99
C ALA A 202 9.70 -20.44 1.39
N ALA A 203 10.90 -19.85 1.34
CA ALA A 203 12.13 -20.53 1.75
C ALA A 203 12.09 -20.90 3.25
N THR A 204 11.62 -20.00 4.11
CA THR A 204 11.49 -20.28 5.55
C THR A 204 10.51 -21.42 5.79
N ALA A 205 9.33 -21.39 5.17
CA ALA A 205 8.35 -22.46 5.27
C ALA A 205 8.91 -23.80 4.80
N PHE A 206 9.59 -23.82 3.64
CA PHE A 206 10.24 -25.02 3.11
C PHE A 206 11.28 -25.60 4.08
N LEU A 207 12.15 -24.75 4.65
CA LEU A 207 13.17 -25.17 5.60
C LEU A 207 12.58 -25.75 6.89
N VAL A 208 11.48 -25.18 7.37
CA VAL A 208 10.75 -25.68 8.54
C VAL A 208 10.15 -27.06 8.24
N VAL A 209 9.42 -27.21 7.13
CA VAL A 209 8.81 -28.49 6.73
C VAL A 209 9.87 -29.57 6.54
N MET A 210 10.95 -29.26 5.82
CA MET A 210 12.04 -30.21 5.61
C MET A 210 12.72 -30.60 6.94
N GLY A 211 12.87 -29.66 7.86
CA GLY A 211 13.41 -29.94 9.21
C GLY A 211 12.53 -30.90 10.01
N ILE A 212 11.21 -30.72 9.96
CA ILE A 212 10.24 -31.61 10.62
C ILE A 212 10.28 -33.01 10.00
N VAL A 213 10.22 -33.11 8.68
CA VAL A 213 10.23 -34.40 7.96
C VAL A 213 11.50 -35.20 8.27
N LYS A 214 12.67 -34.54 8.27
CA LYS A 214 13.95 -35.19 8.59
C LYS A 214 14.02 -35.71 10.03
N LYS A 215 13.37 -35.03 10.98
CA LYS A 215 13.32 -35.47 12.38
C LYS A 215 12.36 -36.64 12.60
N GLY A 216 11.23 -36.69 11.87
CA GLY A 216 10.27 -37.80 11.94
C GLY A 216 10.73 -39.11 11.28
N LEU A 217 11.74 -39.05 10.41
CA LEU A 217 12.34 -40.23 9.75
C LEU A 217 13.49 -40.87 10.56
N ARG A 218 13.87 -40.30 11.71
CA ARG A 218 14.91 -40.81 12.61
C ARG A 218 14.28 -41.43 13.85
#